data_AF-F2JYT3-F1
#
_entry.id   AF-F2JYT3-F1
#
_cell.length_a   1.000
_cell.length_b   1.000
_cell.length_c   1.000
_cell.angle_alpha   90.00
_cell.angle_beta   90.00
_cell.angle_gamma   90.00
#
_symmetry.space_group_name_H-M   'P 1'
#
loop_
_entity.id
_entity.type
_entity.pdbx_description
1 polymer ?
#
loop_
_entity_poly.entity_id
_entity_poly.type
_entity_poly.pdbx_seq_one_letter_code
_entity_poly.pdbx_strand_id
1 'polypeptide(L)'
;MINTSFEQRAERRNRLIGLLRSEEYWKTSDLREQLGVSQRTLMRELAELKKAGYPIESDRGRGGGIRLNGRWGIDRLNLSHHEVIELILSLAIMESLKSPLLTSNLKAIKQKLFQAFPQEQRNAVSNIRKRIMIGDNAGANTVSRYTEPAQALSESIAEAFLRQRCLEIDYQSDSGEKTTRVIEAQYILLNWPIWYITAWDHLRSSSRMFRIDRIQNARMVDGYFQLRPIEEFIGAYTPYYKSI
;
A
#
# COMPACT_ATOMS: atom_id res chain seq x y z
N MET A 1 26.13 -6.76 -23.81
CA MET A 1 27.15 -5.88 -23.18
C MET A 1 26.57 -4.67 -22.40
N ILE A 2 25.24 -4.48 -22.30
CA ILE A 2 24.65 -3.32 -21.60
C ILE A 2 24.49 -3.55 -20.07
N ASN A 3 24.31 -4.81 -19.62
CA ASN A 3 24.08 -5.14 -18.20
C ASN A 3 25.23 -4.74 -17.27
N THR A 4 26.48 -4.92 -17.70
CA THR A 4 27.65 -4.71 -16.84
C THR A 4 27.80 -3.23 -16.43
N SER A 5 27.46 -2.28 -17.31
CA SER A 5 27.56 -0.85 -17.01
C SER A 5 26.48 -0.37 -16.03
N PHE A 6 25.27 -0.93 -16.12
CA PHE A 6 24.18 -0.61 -15.22
C PHE A 6 24.41 -1.19 -13.82
N GLU A 7 24.82 -2.45 -13.73
CA GLU A 7 25.19 -3.11 -12.47
C GLU A 7 26.33 -2.37 -11.76
N GLN A 8 27.38 -1.97 -12.49
CA GLN A 8 28.48 -1.16 -11.95
C GLN A 8 28.05 0.23 -11.47
N ARG A 9 26.96 0.79 -12.00
CA ARG A 9 26.39 2.06 -11.54
C ARG A 9 25.56 1.86 -10.27
N ALA A 10 24.72 0.83 -10.24
CA ALA A 10 23.91 0.49 -9.09
C ALA A 10 24.77 0.12 -7.87
N GLU A 11 25.80 -0.71 -8.07
CA GLU A 11 26.72 -1.12 -7.01
C GLU A 11 27.51 0.07 -6.44
N ARG A 12 28.06 0.92 -7.31
CA ARG A 12 28.76 2.14 -6.90
C ARG A 12 27.84 3.11 -6.14
N ARG A 13 26.58 3.22 -6.54
CA ARG A 13 25.60 4.05 -5.84
C ARG A 13 25.32 3.53 -4.44
N ASN A 14 25.12 2.22 -4.31
CA ASN A 14 24.93 1.57 -3.02
C ASN A 14 26.16 1.78 -2.12
N ARG A 15 27.37 1.69 -2.70
CA ARG A 15 28.62 1.94 -1.99
C ARG A 15 28.77 3.40 -1.55
N LEU A 16 28.41 4.37 -2.39
CA LEU A 16 28.38 5.80 -2.01
C LEU A 16 27.41 6.05 -0.86
N ILE A 17 26.20 5.46 -0.90
CA ILE A 17 25.24 5.56 0.21
C ILE A 17 25.80 4.92 1.49
N GLY A 18 26.44 3.75 1.38
CA GLY A 18 27.08 3.08 2.50
C GLY A 18 28.14 3.94 3.18
N LEU A 19 29.02 4.57 2.39
CA LEU A 19 30.03 5.51 2.90
C LEU A 19 29.35 6.71 3.57
N LEU A 20 28.40 7.36 2.92
CA LEU A 20 27.70 8.51 3.49
C LEU A 20 26.94 8.20 4.79
N ARG A 21 26.65 6.92 5.08
CA ARG A 21 26.06 6.45 6.34
C ARG A 21 27.10 6.06 7.39
N SER A 22 28.33 5.76 7.01
CA SER A 22 29.35 5.24 7.93
C SER A 22 29.95 6.32 8.81
N GLU A 23 29.96 7.57 8.34
CA GLU A 23 30.55 8.71 9.05
C GLU A 23 29.57 9.88 9.05
N GLU A 24 29.67 10.72 10.07
CA GLU A 24 28.91 11.97 10.13
C GLU A 24 29.33 12.94 9.00
N TYR A 25 30.56 12.82 8.52
CA TYR A 25 31.11 13.74 7.53
C TYR A 25 32.21 13.11 6.67
N TRP A 26 32.21 13.44 5.37
CA TRP A 26 33.21 12.97 4.42
C TRP A 26 33.85 14.11 3.63
N LYS A 27 35.18 14.08 3.44
CA LYS A 27 35.80 14.96 2.44
C LYS A 27 35.51 14.44 1.03
N THR A 28 35.42 15.36 0.08
CA THR A 28 35.24 15.03 -1.34
C THR A 28 36.40 14.18 -1.89
N SER A 29 37.63 14.42 -1.43
CA SER A 29 38.82 13.63 -1.78
C SER A 29 38.67 12.17 -1.38
N ASP A 30 38.22 11.94 -0.16
CA ASP A 30 38.22 10.62 0.48
C ASP A 30 37.11 9.76 -0.14
N LEU A 31 35.93 10.33 -0.39
CA LEU A 31 34.87 9.65 -1.14
C LEU A 31 35.29 9.28 -2.56
N ARG A 32 36.04 10.15 -3.25
CA ARG A 32 36.55 9.84 -4.60
C ARG A 32 37.52 8.66 -4.57
N GLU A 33 38.43 8.64 -3.60
CA GLU A 33 39.42 7.59 -3.44
C GLU A 33 38.72 6.26 -3.11
N GLN A 34 37.84 6.26 -2.10
CA GLN A 34 37.08 5.07 -1.69
C GLN A 34 36.18 4.50 -2.80
N LEU A 35 35.66 5.35 -3.69
CA LEU A 35 34.82 4.92 -4.81
C LEU A 35 35.59 4.72 -6.12
N GLY A 36 36.88 5.09 -6.19
CA GLY A 36 37.69 5.03 -7.39
C GLY A 36 37.14 5.89 -8.55
N VAL A 37 36.60 7.08 -8.26
CA VAL A 37 35.95 7.94 -9.27
C VAL A 37 36.50 9.37 -9.32
N SER A 38 36.29 10.04 -10.46
CA SER A 38 36.57 11.47 -10.61
C SER A 38 35.58 12.34 -9.84
N GLN A 39 35.98 13.58 -9.51
CA GLN A 39 35.12 14.55 -8.85
C GLN A 39 33.85 14.85 -9.64
N ARG A 40 33.96 14.98 -10.97
CA ARG A 40 32.80 15.17 -11.85
C ARG A 40 31.79 14.04 -11.70
N THR A 41 32.27 12.79 -11.61
CA THR A 41 31.41 11.61 -11.44
C THR A 41 30.77 11.60 -10.06
N LEU A 42 31.54 11.84 -9.00
CA LEU A 42 31.03 11.93 -7.64
C LEU A 42 29.95 13.00 -7.50
N MET A 43 30.19 14.21 -8.03
CA MET A 43 29.23 15.32 -7.97
C MET A 43 27.94 14.99 -8.74
N ARG A 44 28.04 14.27 -9.87
CA ARG A 44 26.86 13.79 -10.61
C ARG A 44 26.07 12.76 -9.79
N GLU A 45 26.73 11.77 -9.19
CA GLU A 45 26.04 10.76 -8.36
C GLU A 45 25.39 11.41 -7.12
N LEU A 46 26.07 12.35 -6.45
CA LEU A 46 25.49 13.11 -5.33
C LEU A 46 24.27 13.93 -5.78
N ALA A 47 24.31 14.54 -6.97
CA ALA A 47 23.17 15.26 -7.53
C ALA A 47 22.01 14.32 -7.87
N GLU A 48 22.29 13.12 -8.39
CA GLU A 48 21.27 12.09 -8.64
C GLU A 48 20.65 11.56 -7.34
N LEU A 49 21.45 11.38 -6.29
CA LEU A 49 20.96 11.05 -4.95
C LEU A 49 20.09 12.17 -4.36
N LYS A 50 20.50 13.44 -4.48
CA LYS A 50 19.65 14.58 -4.09
C LYS A 50 18.30 14.57 -4.82
N LYS A 51 18.31 14.33 -6.13
CA LYS A 51 17.07 14.18 -6.93
C LYS A 51 16.22 12.98 -6.51
N ALA A 52 16.83 11.90 -6.02
CA ALA A 52 16.15 10.72 -5.46
C ALA A 52 15.64 10.93 -4.02
N GLY A 53 15.86 12.11 -3.44
CA GLY A 53 15.37 12.51 -2.12
C GLY A 53 16.34 12.27 -0.96
N TYR A 54 17.64 12.05 -1.22
CA TYR A 54 18.65 11.96 -0.17
C TYR A 54 19.07 13.36 0.32
N PRO A 55 19.08 13.62 1.64
CA PRO A 55 19.36 14.92 2.24
C PRO A 55 20.85 15.25 2.32
N ILE A 56 21.49 15.32 1.17
CA ILE A 56 22.94 15.50 1.14
C ILE A 56 23.25 16.99 1.35
N GLU A 57 23.98 17.31 2.40
CA GLU A 57 24.58 18.61 2.61
C GLU A 57 26.03 18.61 2.12
N SER A 58 26.48 19.75 1.62
CA SER A 58 27.86 19.95 1.21
C SER A 58 28.28 21.35 1.58
N ASP A 59 29.17 21.48 2.56
CA ASP A 59 29.78 22.77 2.91
C ASP A 59 31.16 22.90 2.27
N ARG A 60 31.52 24.13 1.92
CA ARG A 60 32.83 24.50 1.39
C ARG A 60 33.63 25.22 2.47
N GLY A 61 34.92 24.91 2.60
CA GLY A 61 35.83 25.59 3.53
C GLY A 61 36.64 24.64 4.41
N ARG A 62 37.46 25.18 5.33
CA ARG A 62 38.17 24.38 6.34
C ARG A 62 37.15 23.78 7.31
N GLY A 63 37.10 22.46 7.39
CA GLY A 63 36.05 21.72 8.12
C GLY A 63 34.80 21.39 7.28
N GLY A 64 34.76 21.81 6.00
CA GLY A 64 33.69 21.50 5.05
C GLY A 64 33.86 20.16 4.33
N GLY A 65 32.79 19.64 3.75
CA GLY A 65 32.64 18.24 3.31
C GLY A 65 31.18 17.85 3.09
N ILE A 66 30.95 16.56 2.85
CA ILE A 66 29.69 15.99 2.38
C ILE A 66 29.13 15.11 3.47
N ARG A 67 27.85 15.29 3.81
CA ARG A 67 27.14 14.45 4.78
C ARG A 67 25.72 14.17 4.35
N LEU A 68 25.15 13.10 4.90
CA LEU A 68 23.70 12.98 4.99
C LEU A 68 23.23 13.77 6.21
N ASN A 69 22.39 14.79 6.01
CA ASN A 69 21.82 15.55 7.12
C ASN A 69 20.66 14.76 7.75
N GLY A 70 20.69 14.64 9.08
CA GLY A 70 19.68 13.98 9.89
C GLY A 70 19.78 12.46 9.85
N ARG A 71 19.19 11.80 10.85
CA ARG A 71 18.89 10.35 10.80
C ARG A 71 17.85 10.14 9.69
N TRP A 72 18.29 9.97 8.46
CA TRP A 72 17.40 9.86 7.30
C TRP A 72 17.41 8.45 6.74
N GLY A 73 16.24 7.83 6.75
CA GLY A 73 16.02 6.50 6.20
C GLY A 73 15.25 5.60 7.16
N ILE A 74 14.77 4.49 6.62
CA ILE A 74 14.28 3.36 7.39
C ILE A 74 15.40 2.32 7.30
N ASP A 75 16.18 2.16 8.38
CA ASP A 75 17.41 1.34 8.35
C ASP A 75 17.10 -0.16 8.30
N ARG A 76 16.09 -0.61 9.05
CA ARG A 76 15.48 -1.95 8.95
C ARG A 76 14.02 -1.83 9.36
N LEU A 77 13.09 -2.33 8.54
CA LEU A 77 11.66 -2.40 8.86
C LEU A 77 11.18 -3.79 8.53
N ASN A 78 10.75 -4.50 9.57
CA ASN A 78 10.11 -5.80 9.43
C ASN A 78 8.61 -5.57 9.54
N LEU A 79 7.89 -5.76 8.43
CA LEU A 79 6.44 -5.76 8.41
C LEU A 79 5.95 -7.18 8.20
N SER A 80 4.95 -7.57 8.97
CA SER A 80 4.12 -8.74 8.70
C SER A 80 3.31 -8.54 7.42
N HIS A 81 2.82 -9.64 6.85
CA HIS A 81 1.98 -9.57 5.63
C HIS A 81 0.74 -8.68 5.82
N HIS A 82 0.14 -8.67 7.02
CA HIS A 82 -1.02 -7.84 7.34
C HIS A 82 -0.67 -6.34 7.33
N GLU A 83 0.40 -5.95 8.02
CA GLU A 83 0.85 -4.55 8.08
C GLU A 83 1.21 -4.00 6.69
N VAL A 84 1.75 -4.85 5.80
CA VAL A 84 2.04 -4.46 4.41
C VAL A 84 0.78 -4.11 3.64
N ILE A 85 -0.27 -4.91 3.81
CA ILE A 85 -1.56 -4.70 3.14
C ILE A 85 -2.20 -3.40 3.66
N GLU A 86 -2.18 -3.19 4.98
CA GLU A 86 -2.69 -1.97 5.63
C GLU A 86 -1.93 -0.72 5.19
N LEU A 87 -0.60 -0.81 5.05
CA LEU A 87 0.21 0.30 4.56
C LEU A 87 -0.12 0.65 3.10
N ILE A 88 -0.28 -0.36 2.25
CA ILE A 88 -0.64 -0.15 0.83
C ILE A 88 -2.05 0.41 0.70
N LEU A 89 -2.98 -0.07 1.53
CA LEU A 89 -4.32 0.45 1.62
C LEU A 89 -4.31 1.92 2.03
N SER A 90 -3.57 2.26 3.09
CA SER A 90 -3.39 3.63 3.57
C SER A 90 -2.87 4.56 2.48
N LEU A 91 -1.91 4.12 1.67
CA LEU A 91 -1.39 4.88 0.52
C LEU A 91 -2.42 5.02 -0.61
N ALA A 92 -3.22 3.99 -0.85
CA ALA A 92 -4.28 4.03 -1.86
C ALA A 92 -5.41 5.00 -1.44
N ILE A 93 -5.80 5.01 -0.17
CA ILE A 93 -6.76 5.97 0.39
C ILE A 93 -6.22 7.39 0.28
N MET A 94 -4.96 7.63 0.66
CA MET A 94 -4.36 8.96 0.52
C MET A 94 -4.35 9.44 -0.95
N GLU A 95 -4.12 8.54 -1.90
CA GLU A 95 -4.17 8.84 -3.34
C GLU A 95 -5.61 9.16 -3.80
N SER A 96 -6.63 8.47 -3.28
CA SER A 96 -8.02 8.70 -3.65
C SER A 96 -8.57 10.03 -3.16
N LEU A 97 -8.05 10.56 -2.05
CA LEU A 97 -8.42 11.89 -1.54
C LEU A 97 -8.09 13.02 -2.52
N LYS A 98 -7.22 12.79 -3.52
CA LYS A 98 -6.76 13.79 -4.49
C LYS A 98 -6.33 15.10 -3.82
N SER A 99 -5.78 14.99 -2.61
CA SER A 99 -5.36 16.15 -1.83
C SER A 99 -4.26 16.91 -2.59
N PRO A 100 -4.38 18.24 -2.75
CA PRO A 100 -3.30 19.05 -3.31
C PRO A 100 -2.11 19.17 -2.32
N LEU A 101 -2.30 18.77 -1.06
CA LEU A 101 -1.30 18.85 -0.01
C LEU A 101 -0.64 17.48 0.21
N LEU A 102 0.69 17.48 0.29
CA LEU A 102 1.52 16.34 0.75
C LEU A 102 1.43 15.05 -0.09
N THR A 103 0.96 15.11 -1.33
CA THR A 103 0.81 13.92 -2.21
C THR A 103 1.92 13.75 -3.25
N SER A 104 2.81 14.74 -3.41
CA SER A 104 3.83 14.79 -4.48
C SER A 104 4.81 13.62 -4.50
N ASN A 105 5.05 12.98 -3.35
CA ASN A 105 5.98 11.85 -3.21
C ASN A 105 5.31 10.47 -3.12
N LEU A 106 3.97 10.38 -3.14
CA LEU A 106 3.25 9.11 -2.92
C LEU A 106 3.66 8.02 -3.91
N LYS A 107 3.83 8.38 -5.18
CA LYS A 107 4.28 7.44 -6.22
C LYS A 107 5.66 6.87 -5.92
N ALA A 108 6.60 7.72 -5.47
CA ALA A 108 7.95 7.29 -5.13
C ALA A 108 7.96 6.43 -3.86
N ILE A 109 7.16 6.78 -2.84
CA ILE A 109 7.01 5.99 -1.60
C ILE A 109 6.48 4.59 -1.94
N LYS A 110 5.40 4.52 -2.73
CA LYS A 110 4.79 3.26 -3.18
C LYS A 110 5.81 2.40 -3.91
N GLN A 111 6.55 2.97 -4.87
CA GLN A 111 7.59 2.22 -5.60
C GLN A 111 8.69 1.68 -4.68
N LYS A 112 9.19 2.50 -3.74
CA LYS A 112 10.23 2.09 -2.78
C LYS A 112 9.74 0.95 -1.87
N LEU A 113 8.49 1.01 -1.40
CA LEU A 113 7.87 -0.05 -0.60
C LEU A 113 7.71 -1.34 -1.41
N PHE A 114 7.15 -1.27 -2.63
CA PHE A 114 7.00 -2.45 -3.48
C PHE A 114 8.35 -3.11 -3.82
N GLN A 115 9.41 -2.33 -4.02
CA GLN A 115 10.75 -2.85 -4.29
C GLN A 115 11.40 -3.49 -3.06
N ALA A 116 10.98 -3.13 -1.84
CA ALA A 116 11.50 -3.71 -0.60
C ALA A 116 10.99 -5.14 -0.34
N PHE A 117 9.86 -5.54 -0.93
CA PHE A 117 9.31 -6.89 -0.73
C PHE A 117 10.00 -7.95 -1.58
N PRO A 118 10.23 -9.17 -1.06
CA PRO A 118 10.58 -10.34 -1.86
C PRO A 118 9.56 -10.60 -2.99
N GLN A 119 10.01 -11.19 -4.11
CA GLN A 119 9.17 -11.39 -5.30
C GLN A 119 7.88 -12.17 -5.03
N GLU A 120 7.92 -13.17 -4.16
CA GLU A 120 6.75 -13.98 -3.78
C GLU A 120 5.69 -13.14 -3.06
N GLN A 121 6.13 -12.28 -2.13
CA GLN A 121 5.25 -11.37 -1.40
C GLN A 121 4.66 -10.29 -2.30
N ARG A 122 5.41 -9.81 -3.30
CA ARG A 122 4.91 -8.83 -4.29
C ARG A 122 3.66 -9.34 -5.00
N ASN A 123 3.61 -10.62 -5.36
CA ASN A 123 2.47 -11.22 -6.05
C ASN A 123 1.25 -11.34 -5.13
N ALA A 124 1.43 -11.85 -3.92
CA ALA A 124 0.35 -11.96 -2.92
C ALA A 124 -0.26 -10.59 -2.62
N VAL A 125 0.59 -9.59 -2.37
CA VAL A 125 0.20 -8.21 -2.12
C VAL A 125 -0.51 -7.59 -3.33
N SER A 126 0.01 -7.81 -4.54
CA SER A 126 -0.63 -7.32 -5.78
C SER A 126 -2.03 -7.92 -5.97
N ASN A 127 -2.20 -9.20 -5.70
CA ASN A 127 -3.49 -9.89 -5.82
C ASN A 127 -4.52 -9.36 -4.81
N ILE A 128 -4.10 -9.12 -3.56
CA ILE A 128 -4.96 -8.53 -2.53
C ILE A 128 -5.34 -7.10 -2.90
N ARG A 129 -4.38 -6.27 -3.33
CA ARG A 129 -4.64 -4.89 -3.79
C ARG A 129 -5.69 -4.85 -4.89
N LYS A 130 -5.62 -5.75 -5.88
CA LYS A 130 -6.60 -5.80 -6.99
C LYS A 130 -8.03 -6.11 -6.52
N ARG A 131 -8.19 -6.65 -5.30
CA ARG A 131 -9.49 -6.94 -4.69
C ARG A 131 -10.02 -5.81 -3.81
N ILE A 132 -9.25 -4.74 -3.62
CA ILE A 132 -9.66 -3.56 -2.85
C ILE A 132 -9.86 -2.39 -3.81
N MET A 133 -11.08 -1.88 -3.86
CA MET A 133 -11.52 -0.79 -4.71
C MET A 133 -11.76 0.47 -3.89
N ILE A 134 -11.52 1.62 -4.50
CA ILE A 134 -11.82 2.92 -3.90
C ILE A 134 -12.76 3.66 -4.84
N GLY A 135 -13.96 3.97 -4.35
CA GLY A 135 -14.96 4.75 -5.08
C GLY A 135 -15.00 6.21 -4.63
N ASP A 136 -16.05 6.91 -5.05
CA ASP A 136 -16.32 8.27 -4.60
C ASP A 136 -16.74 8.29 -3.12
N ASN A 137 -16.59 9.44 -2.46
CA ASN A 137 -16.98 9.60 -1.06
C ASN A 137 -18.48 9.29 -0.86
N ALA A 138 -18.80 8.67 0.28
CA ALA A 138 -20.19 8.41 0.62
C ALA A 138 -20.96 9.72 0.83
N GLY A 139 -22.20 9.76 0.34
CA GLY A 139 -23.08 10.92 0.52
C GLY A 139 -23.47 11.14 1.99
N ALA A 140 -23.75 12.39 2.37
CA ALA A 140 -23.97 12.80 3.77
C ALA A 140 -24.99 11.94 4.53
N ASN A 141 -26.11 11.56 3.90
CA ASN A 141 -27.13 10.69 4.51
C ASN A 141 -26.63 9.28 4.84
N THR A 142 -25.66 8.78 4.07
CA THR A 142 -25.06 7.46 4.30
C THR A 142 -24.09 7.54 5.48
N VAL A 143 -23.31 8.63 5.53
CA VAL A 143 -22.33 8.91 6.59
C VAL A 143 -23.01 9.15 7.94
N SER A 144 -24.14 9.85 7.98
CA SER A 144 -24.86 10.10 9.24
C SER A 144 -25.40 8.84 9.92
N ARG A 145 -25.52 7.73 9.18
CA ARG A 145 -25.94 6.42 9.67
C ARG A 145 -24.77 5.43 9.81
N TYR A 146 -23.54 5.89 9.66
CA TYR A 146 -22.36 5.07 9.86
C TYR A 146 -22.17 4.76 11.33
N THR A 147 -21.86 3.51 11.65
CA THR A 147 -21.41 3.09 12.97
C THR A 147 -20.11 2.34 12.79
N GLU A 148 -19.12 2.61 13.64
CA GLU A 148 -17.86 1.90 13.57
C GLU A 148 -18.08 0.42 13.91
N PRO A 149 -17.69 -0.53 13.04
CA PRO A 149 -17.84 -1.95 13.34
C PRO A 149 -16.92 -2.36 14.50
N ALA A 150 -17.36 -3.32 15.32
CA ALA A 150 -16.54 -3.85 16.39
C ALA A 150 -15.23 -4.46 15.86
N GLN A 151 -14.12 -4.28 16.58
CA GLN A 151 -12.80 -4.71 16.13
C GLN A 151 -12.73 -6.21 15.78
N ALA A 152 -13.28 -7.08 16.63
CA ALA A 152 -13.28 -8.53 16.39
C ALA A 152 -14.03 -8.95 15.11
N LEU A 153 -15.08 -8.20 14.75
CA LEU A 153 -15.82 -8.42 13.51
C LEU A 153 -14.98 -8.01 12.30
N SER A 154 -14.30 -6.86 12.38
CA SER A 154 -13.38 -6.39 11.35
C SER A 154 -12.22 -7.36 11.13
N GLU A 155 -11.65 -7.92 12.20
CA GLU A 155 -10.59 -8.94 12.14
C GLU A 155 -11.07 -10.22 11.45
N SER A 156 -12.26 -10.72 11.80
CA SER A 156 -12.85 -11.92 11.20
C SER A 156 -13.10 -11.75 9.69
N ILE A 157 -13.60 -10.58 9.29
CA ILE A 157 -13.81 -10.24 7.88
C ILE A 157 -12.48 -10.15 7.14
N ALA A 158 -11.49 -9.46 7.72
CA ALA A 158 -10.17 -9.30 7.12
C ALA A 158 -9.50 -10.66 6.90
N GLU A 159 -9.52 -11.54 7.92
CA GLU A 159 -8.93 -12.88 7.80
C GLU A 159 -9.63 -13.72 6.72
N ALA A 160 -10.97 -13.74 6.71
CA ALA A 160 -11.75 -14.48 5.71
C ALA A 160 -11.47 -13.99 4.28
N PHE A 161 -11.41 -12.67 4.09
CA PHE A 161 -11.09 -12.04 2.82
C PHE A 161 -9.69 -12.41 2.33
N LEU A 162 -8.69 -12.32 3.22
CA LEU A 162 -7.29 -12.63 2.90
C LEU A 162 -7.06 -14.11 2.59
N ARG A 163 -7.72 -15.00 3.33
CA ARG A 163 -7.60 -16.46 3.17
C ARG A 163 -8.58 -17.07 2.16
N GLN A 164 -9.42 -16.26 1.52
CA GLN A 164 -10.47 -16.69 0.60
C GLN A 164 -11.39 -17.76 1.21
N ARG A 165 -11.75 -17.56 2.48
CA ARG A 165 -12.67 -18.43 3.21
C ARG A 165 -14.08 -17.89 3.19
N CYS A 166 -15.06 -18.79 3.12
CA CYS A 166 -16.46 -18.42 3.25
C CYS A 166 -16.73 -17.83 4.64
N LEU A 167 -17.59 -16.82 4.66
CA LEU A 167 -17.94 -16.08 5.87
C LEU A 167 -19.45 -16.19 6.08
N GLU A 168 -19.88 -16.63 7.26
CA GLU A 168 -21.26 -16.48 7.69
C GLU A 168 -21.42 -15.12 8.38
N ILE A 169 -22.41 -14.35 7.94
CA ILE A 169 -22.71 -13.02 8.46
C ILE A 169 -24.16 -12.93 8.92
N ASP A 170 -24.36 -12.28 10.07
CA ASP A 170 -25.66 -11.75 10.47
C ASP A 170 -25.76 -10.32 9.97
N TYR A 171 -26.65 -10.06 9.03
CA TYR A 171 -26.76 -8.78 8.34
C TYR A 171 -28.09 -8.11 8.63
N GLN A 172 -28.06 -6.82 8.97
CA GLN A 172 -29.25 -5.96 9.04
C GLN A 172 -29.29 -5.02 7.84
N SER A 173 -30.31 -5.13 7.00
CA SER A 173 -30.48 -4.27 5.83
C SER A 173 -30.96 -2.86 6.21
N ASP A 174 -31.03 -1.94 5.23
CA ASP A 174 -31.56 -0.58 5.46
C ASP A 174 -33.02 -0.58 5.90
N SER A 175 -33.82 -1.57 5.47
CA SER A 175 -35.21 -1.72 5.86
C SER A 175 -35.39 -2.36 7.24
N GLY A 176 -34.29 -2.72 7.91
CA GLY A 176 -34.29 -3.39 9.21
C GLY A 176 -34.41 -4.91 9.16
N GLU A 177 -34.59 -5.51 7.97
CA GLU A 177 -34.62 -6.97 7.79
C GLU A 177 -33.29 -7.58 8.26
N LYS A 178 -33.37 -8.56 9.15
CA LYS A 178 -32.23 -9.34 9.64
C LYS A 178 -32.15 -10.68 8.92
N THR A 179 -30.96 -11.00 8.41
CA THR A 179 -30.72 -12.27 7.71
C THR A 179 -29.37 -12.85 8.08
N THR A 180 -29.28 -14.16 8.20
CA THR A 180 -28.01 -14.89 8.29
C THR A 180 -27.65 -15.46 6.92
N ARG A 181 -26.41 -15.25 6.46
CA ARG A 181 -25.98 -15.62 5.10
C ARG A 181 -24.56 -16.13 5.09
N VAL A 182 -24.29 -17.14 4.27
CA VAL A 182 -22.92 -17.52 3.90
C VAL A 182 -22.55 -16.78 2.62
N ILE A 183 -21.42 -16.08 2.65
CA ILE A 183 -20.92 -15.26 1.55
C ILE A 183 -19.47 -15.58 1.19
N GLU A 184 -19.13 -15.42 -0.09
CA GLU A 184 -17.76 -15.42 -0.59
C GLU A 184 -17.29 -13.95 -0.70
N ALA A 185 -16.39 -13.48 0.17
CA ALA A 185 -15.93 -12.09 0.17
C ALA A 185 -14.95 -11.80 -0.99
N GLN A 186 -15.50 -11.58 -2.19
CA GLN A 186 -14.73 -11.47 -3.44
C GLN A 186 -13.91 -10.16 -3.49
N TYR A 187 -14.54 -9.02 -3.21
CA TYR A 187 -13.91 -7.68 -3.25
C TYR A 187 -14.33 -6.81 -2.05
N ILE A 188 -13.51 -5.83 -1.70
CA ILE A 188 -13.84 -4.78 -0.75
C ILE A 188 -13.90 -3.45 -1.50
N LEU A 189 -14.93 -2.64 -1.24
CA LEU A 189 -15.07 -1.29 -1.77
C LEU A 189 -15.08 -0.29 -0.62
N LEU A 190 -14.27 0.76 -0.75
CA LEU A 190 -14.28 1.91 0.14
C LEU A 190 -14.89 3.11 -0.57
N ASN A 191 -16.05 3.56 -0.07
CA ASN A 191 -16.61 4.88 -0.37
C ASN A 191 -16.52 5.68 0.93
N TRP A 192 -15.41 6.40 1.13
CA TRP A 192 -15.04 6.92 2.44
C TRP A 192 -16.19 7.65 3.15
N PRO A 193 -16.47 7.34 4.45
CA PRO A 193 -15.80 6.37 5.32
C PRO A 193 -16.44 4.96 5.31
N ILE A 194 -17.38 4.68 4.40
CA ILE A 194 -18.18 3.45 4.40
C ILE A 194 -17.45 2.33 3.65
N TRP A 195 -17.33 1.18 4.31
CA TRP A 195 -16.77 -0.03 3.75
C TRP A 195 -17.85 -1.01 3.31
N TYR A 196 -17.65 -1.62 2.16
CA TYR A 196 -18.54 -2.61 1.59
C TYR A 196 -17.79 -3.89 1.24
N ILE A 197 -18.41 -5.04 1.47
CA ILE A 197 -18.01 -6.32 0.91
C ILE A 197 -18.86 -6.57 -0.32
N THR A 198 -18.20 -6.79 -1.45
CA THR A 198 -18.83 -7.29 -2.66
C THR A 198 -18.60 -8.80 -2.72
N ALA A 199 -19.68 -9.57 -2.73
CA ALA A 199 -19.65 -10.99 -2.45
C ALA A 199 -20.62 -11.79 -3.31
N TRP A 200 -20.32 -13.08 -3.48
CA TRP A 200 -21.31 -14.06 -3.91
C TRP A 200 -22.13 -14.48 -2.68
N ASP A 201 -23.45 -14.30 -2.73
CA ASP A 201 -24.38 -14.63 -1.65
C ASP A 201 -25.03 -15.99 -1.93
N HIS A 202 -24.70 -17.00 -1.13
CA HIS A 202 -25.24 -18.35 -1.32
C HIS A 202 -26.75 -18.43 -1.08
N LEU A 203 -27.30 -17.57 -0.21
CA LEU A 203 -28.75 -17.54 0.05
C LEU A 203 -29.53 -17.09 -1.18
N ARG A 204 -28.95 -16.19 -1.98
CA ARG A 204 -29.59 -15.61 -3.18
C ARG A 204 -29.04 -16.14 -4.49
N SER A 205 -27.97 -16.93 -4.43
CA SER A 205 -27.24 -17.43 -5.60
C SER A 205 -26.92 -16.31 -6.60
N SER A 206 -26.47 -15.17 -6.08
CA SER A 206 -26.19 -13.97 -6.87
C SER A 206 -25.11 -13.11 -6.24
N SER A 207 -24.51 -12.22 -7.02
CA SER A 207 -23.65 -11.16 -6.49
C SER A 207 -24.46 -10.17 -5.66
N ARG A 208 -23.89 -9.70 -4.54
CA ARG A 208 -24.44 -8.67 -3.66
C ARG A 208 -23.34 -7.85 -2.99
N MET A 209 -23.72 -6.68 -2.50
CA MET A 209 -22.88 -5.78 -1.74
C MET A 209 -23.46 -5.59 -0.34
N PHE A 210 -22.59 -5.72 0.66
CA PHE A 210 -22.93 -5.63 2.07
C PHE A 210 -22.09 -4.53 2.72
N ARG A 211 -22.77 -3.57 3.36
CA ARG A 211 -22.13 -2.58 4.24
C ARG A 211 -21.52 -3.25 5.48
N ILE A 212 -20.22 -3.10 5.72
CA ILE A 212 -19.56 -3.74 6.86
C ILE A 212 -20.14 -3.26 8.18
N ASP A 213 -20.46 -1.96 8.29
CA ASP A 213 -21.07 -1.36 9.48
C ASP A 213 -22.47 -1.88 9.83
N ARG A 214 -23.07 -2.68 8.93
CA ARG A 214 -24.38 -3.31 9.14
C ARG A 214 -24.31 -4.80 9.48
N ILE A 215 -23.11 -5.37 9.45
CA ILE A 215 -22.89 -6.74 9.89
C ILE A 215 -22.88 -6.75 11.42
N GLN A 216 -23.76 -7.56 12.01
CA GLN A 216 -23.91 -7.70 13.45
C GLN A 216 -22.94 -8.74 14.03
N ASN A 217 -22.74 -9.84 13.30
CA ASN A 217 -21.78 -10.89 13.60
C ASN A 217 -21.15 -11.39 12.31
N ALA A 218 -19.90 -11.82 12.38
CA ALA A 218 -19.18 -12.46 11.30
C ALA A 218 -18.35 -13.62 11.84
N ARG A 219 -18.45 -14.81 11.23
CA ARG A 219 -17.62 -15.96 11.56
C ARG A 219 -17.18 -16.69 10.31
N MET A 220 -15.91 -17.10 10.27
CA MET A 220 -15.44 -17.98 9.20
C MET A 220 -16.15 -19.34 9.31
N VAL A 221 -16.53 -19.88 8.16
CA VAL A 221 -17.09 -21.22 8.05
C VAL A 221 -16.20 -22.09 7.17
N ASP A 222 -16.50 -23.37 7.11
CA ASP A 222 -15.80 -24.28 6.20
C ASP A 222 -16.16 -23.95 4.75
N GLY A 223 -15.15 -24.04 3.88
CA GLY A 223 -15.27 -23.66 2.49
C GLY A 223 -14.27 -22.58 2.09
N TYR A 224 -13.61 -22.84 0.96
CA TYR A 224 -12.80 -21.86 0.26
C TYR A 224 -13.52 -21.48 -1.02
N PHE A 225 -13.33 -20.25 -1.46
CA PHE A 225 -13.85 -19.79 -2.75
C PHE A 225 -12.73 -19.40 -3.70
N GLN A 226 -13.02 -19.54 -4.98
CA GLN A 226 -12.18 -19.01 -6.04
C GLN A 226 -12.61 -17.60 -6.38
N LEU A 227 -11.64 -16.78 -6.81
CA LEU A 227 -11.92 -15.43 -7.26
C LEU A 227 -12.74 -15.49 -8.54
N ARG A 228 -13.87 -14.80 -8.53
CA ARG A 228 -14.71 -14.61 -9.71
C ARG A 228 -14.30 -13.34 -10.45
N PRO A 229 -14.47 -13.26 -11.79
CA PRO A 229 -14.23 -12.05 -12.55
C PRO A 229 -14.98 -10.85 -11.98
N ILE A 230 -14.33 -9.69 -11.95
CA ILE A 230 -14.89 -8.48 -11.34
C ILE A 230 -16.16 -8.01 -12.08
N GLU A 231 -16.27 -8.34 -13.36
CA GLU A 231 -17.40 -8.05 -14.24
C GLU A 231 -18.71 -8.64 -13.72
N GLU A 232 -18.67 -9.78 -13.01
CA GLU A 232 -19.83 -10.39 -12.35
C GLU A 232 -20.39 -9.54 -11.19
N PHE A 233 -19.61 -8.55 -10.74
CA PHE A 233 -19.94 -7.67 -9.62
C PHE A 233 -20.07 -6.20 -10.03
N ILE A 234 -19.46 -5.79 -11.15
CA ILE A 234 -19.56 -4.41 -11.64
C ILE A 234 -20.97 -4.09 -12.14
N GLY A 235 -21.65 -5.03 -12.81
CA GLY A 235 -22.96 -4.80 -13.42
C GLY A 235 -24.07 -4.36 -12.44
N ALA A 236 -24.00 -4.78 -11.17
CA ALA A 236 -24.98 -4.42 -10.15
C ALA A 236 -24.74 -3.04 -9.51
N TYR A 237 -23.57 -2.42 -9.73
CA TYR A 237 -23.11 -1.23 -8.97
C TYR A 237 -22.41 -0.17 -9.84
N THR A 238 -22.62 -0.21 -11.17
CA THR A 238 -22.05 0.71 -12.17
C THR A 238 -21.96 2.19 -11.76
N PRO A 239 -22.89 2.77 -10.97
CA PRO A 239 -22.79 4.17 -10.52
C PRO A 239 -21.61 4.49 -9.58
N TYR A 240 -20.94 3.49 -8.98
CA TYR A 240 -19.94 3.70 -7.92
C TYR A 240 -18.48 3.49 -8.35
N TYR A 241 -18.21 3.23 -9.64
CA TYR A 241 -16.88 2.85 -10.11
C TYR A 241 -16.14 3.96 -10.85
N LYS A 242 -14.86 4.13 -10.49
CA LYS A 242 -13.78 4.39 -11.46
C LYS A 242 -12.61 3.45 -11.14
N SER A 243 -12.16 2.69 -12.14
CA SER A 243 -10.90 1.94 -12.03
C SER A 243 -9.75 2.94 -11.84
N ILE A 244 -8.88 2.67 -10.87
CA ILE A 244 -7.54 3.30 -10.78
C ILE A 244 -6.59 2.56 -11.70
#